data_AF-A0A7S1ENR4-F1
#
_entry.id   AF-A0A7S1ENR4-F1
#
_cell.length_a   1.000
_cell.length_b   1.000
_cell.length_c   1.000
_cell.angle_alpha   90.00
_cell.angle_beta   90.00
_cell.angle_gamma   90.00
#
_symmetry.space_group_name_H-M   'P 1'
#
loop_
_entity.id
_entity.type
_entity.pdbx_description
1 polymer ?
#
loop_
_entity_poly.entity_id
_entity_poly.type
_entity_poly.pdbx_seq_one_letter_code
_entity_poly.pdbx_strand_id
1 'polypeptide(L)'
;ATSFLVTEYSYLAPFVACVAAFIVGILESQDDTPTYLVNGEYFSSTKKGGWQTMMCFVTGAVLSASAGWAGMKVATQTNVKTMEAARSGLNQALQIAFAGGAVMGFSVVAFGILGLSVLFYIYATAQSGSTATGSANGTLSGSDLDMRDAIRYLSGFGFGA
;
A
#
# COMPACT_ATOMS: atom_id res chain seq x y z
N ALA A 1 -15.14 15.73 -14.02
CA ALA A 1 -14.04 14.89 -13.48
C ALA A 1 -13.98 14.98 -11.96
N THR A 2 -13.72 16.15 -11.39
CA THR A 2 -13.66 16.34 -9.93
C THR A 2 -14.95 15.99 -9.19
N SER A 3 -16.11 16.40 -9.70
CA SER A 3 -17.41 16.07 -9.08
C SER A 3 -17.73 14.57 -9.09
N PHE A 4 -17.26 13.86 -10.11
CA PHE A 4 -17.40 12.41 -10.23
C PHE A 4 -16.51 11.69 -9.21
N LEU A 5 -15.22 12.06 -9.14
CA LEU A 5 -14.28 11.50 -8.17
C LEU A 5 -14.72 11.71 -6.72
N VAL A 6 -15.23 12.90 -6.38
CA VAL A 6 -15.71 13.16 -5.02
C VAL A 6 -16.89 12.23 -4.68
N THR A 7 -17.77 12.00 -5.64
CA THR A 7 -18.92 11.11 -5.43
C THR A 7 -18.45 9.66 -5.29
N GLU A 8 -17.60 9.19 -6.22
CA GLU A 8 -17.04 7.83 -6.20
C GLU A 8 -16.26 7.55 -4.91
N TYR A 9 -15.37 8.45 -4.50
CA TYR A 9 -14.59 8.28 -3.27
C TYR A 9 -15.44 8.38 -2.01
N SER A 10 -16.52 9.16 -2.04
CA SER A 10 -17.48 9.18 -0.94
C SER A 10 -18.22 7.85 -0.77
N TYR A 11 -18.44 7.09 -1.86
CA TYR A 11 -19.01 5.75 -1.80
C TYR A 11 -17.96 4.66 -1.51
N LEU A 12 -16.71 4.87 -1.93
CA LEU A 12 -15.61 3.94 -1.69
C LEU A 12 -15.12 3.97 -0.24
N ALA A 13 -15.10 5.14 0.40
CA ALA A 13 -14.67 5.30 1.79
C ALA A 13 -15.37 4.37 2.80
N PRO A 14 -16.72 4.24 2.83
CA PRO A 14 -17.39 3.32 3.74
C PRO A 14 -17.09 1.85 3.42
N PHE A 15 -16.89 1.50 2.15
CA PHE A 15 -16.46 0.15 1.77
C PHE A 15 -15.07 -0.17 2.32
N VAL A 16 -14.10 0.74 2.16
CA VAL A 16 -12.75 0.60 2.72
C VAL A 16 -12.80 0.50 4.24
N ALA A 17 -13.61 1.30 4.92
CA ALA A 17 -13.78 1.21 6.37
C ALA A 17 -14.34 -0.15 6.81
N CYS A 18 -15.32 -0.70 6.07
CA CYS A 18 -15.89 -2.01 6.32
C CYS A 18 -14.84 -3.13 6.14
N VAL A 19 -14.06 -3.08 5.05
CA VAL A 19 -12.98 -4.04 4.80
C VAL A 19 -11.87 -3.93 5.84
N ALA A 20 -11.49 -2.71 6.25
CA ALA A 20 -10.52 -2.50 7.32
C ALA A 20 -11.00 -3.11 8.65
N ALA A 21 -12.27 -2.89 9.01
CA ALA A 21 -12.87 -3.50 10.19
C ALA A 21 -12.94 -5.03 10.08
N PHE A 22 -13.22 -5.57 8.90
CA PHE A 22 -13.23 -7.01 8.64
C PHE A 22 -11.82 -7.63 8.77
N ILE A 23 -10.78 -6.95 8.26
CA ILE A 23 -9.37 -7.37 8.40
C ILE A 23 -8.99 -7.45 9.87
N VAL A 24 -9.26 -6.40 10.65
CA VAL A 24 -9.00 -6.41 12.10
C VAL A 24 -9.83 -7.49 12.78
N GLY A 25 -11.11 -7.60 12.44
CA GLY A 25 -12.03 -8.59 13.01
C GLY A 25 -11.54 -10.02 12.82
N ILE A 26 -11.09 -10.40 11.62
CA ILE A 26 -10.55 -11.75 11.37
C ILE A 26 -9.18 -11.94 12.04
N LEU A 27 -8.27 -10.99 11.90
CA LEU A 27 -6.89 -11.17 12.38
C LEU A 27 -6.77 -11.08 13.91
N GLU A 28 -7.63 -10.31 14.58
CA GLU A 28 -7.66 -10.25 16.05
C GLU A 28 -8.48 -11.40 16.67
N SER A 29 -9.50 -11.91 15.96
CA SER A 29 -10.31 -13.06 16.42
C SER A 29 -9.59 -14.40 16.33
N GLN A 30 -8.41 -14.46 15.70
CA GLN A 30 -7.56 -15.65 15.77
C GLN A 30 -6.86 -15.66 17.14
N ASP A 31 -7.13 -16.69 17.95
CA ASP A 31 -6.46 -16.91 19.24
C ASP A 31 -5.01 -17.35 19.05
N ASP A 32 -4.71 -17.97 17.91
CA ASP A 32 -3.37 -18.45 17.57
C ASP A 32 -2.49 -17.31 17.05
N THR A 33 -1.41 -17.02 17.77
CA THR A 33 -0.33 -16.17 17.26
C THR A 33 0.40 -16.86 16.10
N PRO A 34 0.91 -16.11 15.10
CA PRO A 34 1.58 -16.72 13.96
C PRO A 34 2.85 -17.45 14.40
N THR A 35 2.88 -18.75 14.13
CA THR A 35 4.02 -19.64 14.40
C THR A 35 4.80 -19.92 13.13
N TYR A 36 6.12 -19.75 13.18
CA TYR A 36 7.04 -19.89 12.07
C TYR A 36 7.91 -21.13 12.26
N LEU A 37 8.06 -21.90 11.20
CA LEU A 37 9.00 -23.00 11.12
C LEU A 37 10.34 -22.48 10.62
N VAL A 38 11.38 -22.56 11.45
CA VAL A 38 12.74 -22.18 11.07
C VAL A 38 13.71 -23.23 11.58
N ASN A 39 14.49 -23.83 10.68
CA ASN A 39 15.47 -24.88 10.98
C ASN A 39 14.93 -26.06 11.84
N GLY A 40 13.64 -26.40 11.69
CA GLY A 40 12.99 -27.49 12.43
C GLY A 40 12.39 -27.09 13.78
N GLU A 41 12.51 -25.82 14.19
CA GLU A 41 11.95 -25.27 15.42
C GLU A 41 10.76 -24.34 15.12
N TYR A 42 9.76 -24.37 16.01
CA TYR A 42 8.56 -23.55 15.93
C TYR A 42 8.73 -22.28 16.77
N PHE A 43 8.75 -21.11 16.13
CA PHE A 43 8.83 -19.80 16.80
C PHE A 43 7.50 -19.06 16.70
N SER A 44 6.90 -18.67 17.82
CA SER A 44 5.63 -17.92 17.83
C SER A 44 5.90 -16.43 18.01
N SER A 45 5.34 -15.57 17.15
CA SER A 45 5.46 -14.12 17.34
C SER A 45 4.46 -13.60 18.37
N THR A 46 4.89 -12.67 19.22
CA THR A 46 4.04 -12.07 20.26
C THR A 46 2.96 -11.13 19.69
N LYS A 47 3.13 -10.64 18.45
CA LYS A 47 2.21 -9.66 17.83
C LYS A 47 1.32 -10.33 16.78
N LYS A 48 0.00 -10.30 16.97
CA LYS A 48 -1.00 -10.79 15.99
C LYS A 48 -0.95 -10.04 14.65
N GLY A 49 -0.71 -8.73 14.69
CA GLY A 49 -0.52 -7.92 13.48
C GLY A 49 -1.78 -7.39 12.81
N GLY A 50 -2.96 -7.60 13.40
CA GLY A 50 -4.23 -7.17 12.83
C GLY A 50 -4.29 -5.65 12.63
N TRP A 51 -3.92 -4.91 13.67
CA TRP A 51 -3.86 -3.44 13.62
C TRP A 51 -2.84 -2.90 12.61
N GLN A 52 -1.64 -3.48 12.56
CA GLN A 52 -0.58 -3.07 11.64
C GLN A 52 -0.98 -3.31 10.18
N THR A 53 -1.59 -4.47 9.89
CA THR A 53 -2.08 -4.81 8.56
C THR A 53 -3.20 -3.86 8.12
N MET A 54 -4.11 -3.50 9.04
CA MET A 54 -5.16 -2.50 8.80
C MET A 54 -4.56 -1.11 8.50
N MET A 55 -3.54 -0.68 9.23
CA MET A 55 -2.88 0.60 8.96
C MET A 55 -2.19 0.61 7.59
N CYS A 56 -1.54 -0.49 7.21
CA CYS A 56 -0.99 -0.66 5.86
C CYS A 56 -2.09 -0.57 4.79
N PHE A 57 -3.21 -1.26 5.00
CA PHE A 57 -4.37 -1.25 4.10
C PHE A 57 -4.95 0.15 3.90
N VAL A 58 -5.23 0.88 4.99
CA VAL A 58 -5.77 2.24 4.89
C VAL A 58 -4.79 3.17 4.20
N THR A 59 -3.49 3.04 4.50
CA THR A 59 -2.44 3.84 3.85
C THR A 59 -2.38 3.57 2.35
N GLY A 60 -2.46 2.29 1.95
CA GLY A 60 -2.53 1.88 0.54
C GLY A 60 -3.73 2.48 -0.18
N ALA A 61 -4.91 2.38 0.44
CA ALA A 61 -6.15 2.93 -0.11
C ALA A 61 -6.09 4.45 -0.31
N VAL A 62 -5.54 5.19 0.66
CA VAL A 62 -5.37 6.65 0.56
C VAL A 62 -4.37 7.02 -0.54
N LEU A 63 -3.24 6.31 -0.64
CA LEU A 63 -2.25 6.57 -1.68
C LEU A 63 -2.78 6.25 -3.08
N SER A 64 -3.50 5.15 -3.24
CA SER A 64 -4.16 4.78 -4.50
C SER A 64 -5.19 5.82 -4.93
N ALA A 65 -6.04 6.26 -3.98
CA ALA A 65 -6.99 7.34 -4.23
C ALA A 65 -6.29 8.66 -4.62
N SER A 66 -5.17 8.99 -3.96
CA SER A 66 -4.40 10.20 -4.29
C SER A 66 -3.79 10.13 -5.70
N ALA A 67 -3.27 8.97 -6.10
CA ALA A 67 -2.72 8.74 -7.43
C ALA A 67 -3.80 8.81 -8.52
N GLY A 68 -4.98 8.23 -8.26
CA GLY A 68 -6.13 8.29 -9.15
C GLY A 68 -6.63 9.73 -9.38
N TRP A 69 -6.69 10.54 -8.33
CA TRP A 69 -7.03 11.96 -8.45
C TRP A 69 -6.01 12.71 -9.31
N ALA A 70 -4.71 12.57 -9.00
CA ALA A 70 -3.64 13.23 -9.75
C ALA A 70 -3.69 12.86 -11.24
N GLY A 71 -3.83 11.57 -11.55
CA GLY A 71 -3.93 11.05 -12.90
C GLY A 71 -5.13 11.63 -13.67
N MET A 72 -6.32 11.66 -13.06
CA MET A 72 -7.52 12.19 -13.72
C MET A 72 -7.42 13.70 -14.01
N LYS A 73 -6.80 14.46 -13.11
CA LYS A 73 -6.59 15.90 -13.32
C LYS A 73 -5.66 16.16 -14.50
N VAL A 74 -4.57 15.41 -14.62
CA VAL A 74 -3.65 15.54 -15.76
C VAL A 74 -4.33 15.08 -17.05
N ALA A 75 -5.00 13.92 -17.04
CA ALA A 75 -5.67 13.36 -18.22
C ALA A 75 -6.69 14.33 -18.84
N THR A 76 -7.51 14.97 -18.01
CA THR A 76 -8.53 15.92 -18.50
C THR A 76 -7.91 17.18 -19.11
N GLN A 77 -6.80 17.67 -18.55
CA GLN A 77 -6.06 18.80 -19.12
C GLN A 77 -5.34 18.43 -20.42
N THR A 78 -4.78 17.22 -20.51
CA THR A 78 -4.08 16.77 -21.71
C THR A 78 -5.04 16.48 -22.85
N ASN A 79 -6.25 16.01 -22.59
CA ASN A 79 -7.25 15.77 -23.64
C ASN A 79 -7.57 17.02 -24.46
N VAL A 80 -7.70 18.19 -23.80
CA VAL A 80 -7.95 19.46 -24.49
C VAL A 80 -6.73 19.91 -25.30
N LYS A 81 -5.53 19.78 -24.74
CA LYS A 81 -4.26 20.13 -25.42
C LYS A 81 -3.97 19.22 -26.62
N THR A 82 -4.28 17.93 -26.51
CA THR A 82 -4.14 16.97 -27.60
C THR A 82 -5.09 17.29 -28.75
N MET A 83 -6.34 17.65 -28.47
CA MET A 83 -7.30 18.07 -29.52
C MET A 83 -6.88 19.36 -30.21
N GLU A 84 -6.32 20.31 -29.48
CA GLU A 84 -5.82 21.56 -30.04
C GLU A 84 -4.63 21.30 -30.98
N ALA A 85 -3.63 20.53 -30.51
CA ALA A 85 -2.48 20.13 -31.32
C ALA A 85 -2.83 19.20 -32.49
N ALA A 86 -3.95 18.48 -32.42
CA ALA A 86 -4.42 17.67 -33.56
C ALA A 86 -4.78 18.55 -34.77
N ARG A 87 -5.06 19.85 -34.57
CA ARG A 87 -5.30 20.79 -35.67
C ARG A 87 -4.01 21.15 -36.43
N SER A 88 -2.85 21.13 -35.77
CA SER A 88 -1.54 21.39 -36.40
C SER A 88 -0.87 20.12 -36.92
N GLY A 89 -1.28 18.94 -36.45
CA GLY A 89 -0.91 17.66 -37.04
C GLY A 89 -0.89 16.50 -36.05
N LEU A 90 -1.04 15.28 -36.58
CA LEU A 90 -1.14 14.06 -35.77
C LEU A 90 0.11 13.77 -34.92
N ASN A 91 1.31 14.04 -35.45
CA ASN A 91 2.56 13.77 -34.73
C ASN A 91 2.66 14.60 -33.43
N GLN A 92 2.28 15.88 -33.49
CA GLN A 92 2.33 16.76 -32.32
C GLN A 92 1.28 16.36 -31.26
N ALA A 93 0.06 16.02 -31.69
CA ALA A 93 -0.99 15.52 -30.80
C ALA A 93 -0.58 14.23 -30.09
N LEU A 94 0.05 13.30 -30.82
CA LEU A 94 0.49 12.02 -30.27
C LEU A 94 1.57 12.20 -29.20
N GLN A 95 2.51 13.12 -29.40
CA GLN A 95 3.53 13.42 -28.39
C GLN A 95 2.91 13.96 -27.09
N ILE A 96 1.92 14.85 -27.19
CA ILE A 96 1.21 15.39 -26.02
C ILE A 96 0.38 14.31 -25.32
N ALA A 97 -0.29 13.45 -26.09
CA ALA A 97 -1.05 12.32 -25.54
C ALA A 97 -0.16 11.32 -24.79
N PHE A 98 1.00 10.96 -25.36
CA PHE A 98 1.96 10.07 -24.68
C PHE A 98 2.57 10.72 -23.45
N ALA A 99 2.93 12.00 -23.51
CA ALA A 99 3.43 12.71 -22.33
C ALA A 99 2.38 12.75 -21.20
N GLY A 100 1.10 12.97 -21.55
CA GLY A 100 -0.01 12.91 -20.59
C GLY A 100 -0.19 11.53 -19.96
N GLY A 101 -0.11 10.46 -20.76
CA GLY A 101 -0.16 9.08 -20.29
C GLY A 101 1.03 8.71 -19.40
N ALA A 102 2.23 9.18 -19.75
CA ALA A 102 3.44 8.94 -18.97
C ALA A 102 3.35 9.56 -17.56
N VAL A 103 2.82 10.78 -17.44
CA VAL A 103 2.63 11.44 -16.13
C VAL A 103 1.66 10.66 -15.24
N MET A 104 0.59 10.10 -15.80
CA MET A 104 -0.31 9.22 -15.04
C MET A 104 0.44 7.97 -14.55
N GLY A 105 1.21 7.31 -15.42
CA GLY A 105 1.98 6.12 -15.06
C GLY A 105 3.04 6.39 -13.97
N PHE A 106 3.82 7.46 -14.10
CA PHE A 106 4.82 7.83 -13.11
C PHE A 106 4.20 8.21 -11.76
N SER A 107 3.03 8.85 -11.75
CA SER A 107 2.34 9.19 -10.50
C SER A 107 1.98 7.94 -9.70
N VAL A 108 1.40 6.92 -10.35
CA VAL A 108 1.02 5.66 -9.69
C VAL A 108 2.25 4.92 -9.15
N VAL A 109 3.31 4.81 -9.95
CA VAL A 109 4.55 4.13 -9.54
C VAL A 109 5.23 4.87 -8.39
N ALA A 110 5.29 6.21 -8.46
CA ALA A 110 5.90 7.02 -7.41
C ALA A 110 5.16 6.88 -6.08
N PHE A 111 3.83 7.00 -6.07
CA PHE A 111 3.05 6.82 -4.84
C PHE A 111 3.12 5.38 -4.31
N GLY A 112 3.05 4.38 -5.19
CA GLY A 112 3.15 2.97 -4.78
C GLY A 112 4.49 2.62 -4.12
N ILE A 113 5.61 2.97 -4.75
CA ILE A 113 6.94 2.70 -4.21
C ILE A 113 7.22 3.54 -2.97
N LEU A 114 6.82 4.82 -2.95
CA LEU A 114 7.01 5.68 -1.78
C LEU A 114 6.22 5.15 -0.58
N GLY A 115 4.95 4.81 -0.78
CA GLY A 115 4.11 4.23 0.28
C GLY A 115 4.69 2.93 0.84
N LEU A 116 5.03 2.00 -0.06
CA LEU A 116 5.58 0.71 0.32
C LEU A 116 6.93 0.83 1.03
N SER A 117 7.82 1.70 0.53
CA SER A 117 9.15 1.89 1.12
C SER A 117 9.10 2.57 2.49
N VAL A 118 8.22 3.57 2.67
CA VAL A 118 8.01 4.23 3.97
C VAL A 118 7.43 3.26 4.98
N LEU A 119 6.39 2.50 4.61
CA LEU A 119 5.80 1.50 5.50
C LEU A 119 6.80 0.39 5.85
N PHE A 120 7.54 -0.11 4.86
CA PHE A 120 8.59 -1.11 5.09
C PHE A 120 9.65 -0.58 6.06
N TYR A 121 10.12 0.65 5.87
CA TYR A 121 11.09 1.27 6.77
C TYR A 121 10.54 1.43 8.19
N ILE A 122 9.30 1.89 8.36
CA ILE A 122 8.66 2.05 9.67
C ILE A 122 8.56 0.71 10.39
N TYR A 123 8.05 -0.35 9.73
CA TYR A 123 7.89 -1.65 10.40
C TYR A 123 9.20 -2.42 10.59
N ALA A 124 10.21 -2.19 9.74
CA ALA A 124 11.55 -2.73 9.95
C ALA A 124 12.26 -2.05 11.14
N THR A 125 12.17 -0.72 11.25
CA THR A 125 12.84 0.05 12.32
C THR A 125 12.10 0.00 13.66
N ALA A 126 10.76 0.02 13.66
CA ALA A 126 9.95 -0.08 14.87
C ALA A 126 10.12 -1.43 15.60
N GLN A 127 10.55 -2.47 14.89
CA GLN A 127 10.84 -3.77 15.48
C GLN A 127 12.31 -3.93 15.90
N SER A 128 13.22 -3.12 15.35
CA SER A 128 14.65 -3.09 15.72
C SER A 128 14.93 -2.71 17.19
N GLY A 129 13.93 -2.20 17.93
CA GLY A 129 14.01 -1.90 19.36
C GLY A 129 13.46 -2.99 20.29
N SER A 130 12.89 -4.08 19.76
CA SER A 130 12.32 -5.16 20.58
C SER A 130 13.40 -6.19 20.90
N THR A 131 14.09 -6.02 22.03
CA THR A 131 14.98 -7.04 22.58
C THR A 131 14.17 -8.32 22.87
N ALA A 132 14.24 -9.29 21.96
CA ALA A 132 13.73 -10.63 22.20
C ALA A 132 14.54 -11.26 23.36
N THR A 133 13.94 -11.36 24.55
CA THR A 133 14.46 -12.19 25.63
C THR A 133 14.19 -13.64 25.26
N GLY A 134 15.24 -14.38 24.90
CA GLY A 134 15.14 -15.73 24.36
C GLY A 134 14.64 -16.78 25.34
N SER A 135 13.93 -17.79 24.82
CA SER A 135 13.73 -19.08 25.47
C SER A 135 14.51 -20.15 24.68
N ALA A 136 15.52 -20.70 25.37
CA ALA A 136 16.25 -21.96 25.15
C ALA A 136 16.48 -22.47 23.70
N ASN A 137 17.77 -22.45 23.32
CA ASN A 137 18.44 -23.37 22.38
C ASN A 137 18.26 -23.16 20.87
N GLY A 138 18.50 -21.94 20.38
CA GLY A 138 18.69 -21.71 18.94
C GLY A 138 18.96 -20.24 18.68
N THR A 139 20.19 -19.89 18.31
CA THR A 139 20.62 -18.50 18.06
C THR A 139 20.08 -18.00 16.72
N LEU A 140 18.76 -17.86 16.59
CA LEU A 140 18.16 -16.99 15.58
C LEU A 140 17.84 -15.67 16.25
N SER A 141 18.56 -14.64 15.79
CA SER A 141 18.42 -13.27 16.26
C SER A 141 16.97 -12.83 16.07
N GLY A 142 16.33 -12.28 17.11
CA GLY A 142 14.93 -11.80 17.05
C GLY A 142 14.63 -10.89 15.86
N SER A 143 15.67 -10.28 15.27
CA SER A 143 15.63 -9.53 14.01
C SER A 143 15.06 -10.29 12.79
N ASP A 144 15.23 -11.63 12.70
CA ASP A 144 14.74 -12.41 11.55
C ASP A 144 13.22 -12.64 11.61
N LEU A 145 12.65 -12.71 12.82
CA LEU A 145 11.21 -12.83 13.02
C LEU A 145 10.51 -11.48 12.78
N ASP A 146 11.15 -10.40 13.21
CA ASP A 146 10.69 -9.03 13.02
C ASP A 146 10.53 -8.67 11.53
N MET A 147 11.47 -9.10 10.68
CA MET A 147 11.38 -8.85 9.24
C MET A 147 10.27 -9.66 8.57
N ARG A 148 10.01 -10.90 9.03
CA ARG A 148 8.90 -11.73 8.54
C ARG A 148 7.54 -11.15 8.90
N ASP A 149 7.41 -10.63 10.12
CA ASP A 149 6.21 -9.94 10.58
C ASP A 149 5.98 -8.62 9.82
N ALA A 150 7.04 -7.84 9.56
CA ALA A 150 6.96 -6.63 8.76
C ALA A 150 6.39 -6.93 7.35
N ILE A 151 6.86 -8.00 6.71
CA ILE A 151 6.36 -8.43 5.39
C ILE A 151 4.89 -8.84 5.45
N ARG A 152 4.47 -9.55 6.50
CA ARG A 152 3.04 -9.91 6.68
C ARG A 152 2.16 -8.68 6.78
N TYR A 153 2.56 -7.68 7.56
CA TYR A 153 1.76 -6.45 7.69
C TYR A 153 1.70 -5.68 6.37
N LEU A 154 2.79 -5.72 5.60
CA LEU A 154 2.87 -5.07 4.30
C LEU A 154 1.91 -5.67 3.26
N SER A 155 1.49 -6.93 3.42
CA SER A 155 0.45 -7.51 2.56
C SER A 155 -0.85 -6.70 2.59
N GLY A 156 -1.18 -6.06 3.73
CA GLY A 156 -2.32 -5.17 3.86
C GLY A 156 -2.25 -3.97 2.91
N PHE A 157 -1.06 -3.41 2.67
CA PHE A 157 -0.88 -2.29 1.75
C PHE A 157 -1.30 -2.66 0.32
N GLY A 158 -0.93 -3.86 -0.13
CA GLY A 158 -1.33 -4.36 -1.45
C GLY A 158 -2.82 -4.68 -1.57
N PHE A 159 -3.50 -5.02 -0.48
CA PHE A 159 -4.97 -5.16 -0.48
C PHE A 159 -5.71 -3.82 -0.51
N GLY A 160 -5.09 -2.76 0.01
CA GLY A 160 -5.71 -1.45 0.08
C GLY A 160 -5.47 -0.59 -1.15
N ALA A 161 -4.29 -0.68 -1.76
CA ALA A 161 -3.90 0.09 -2.94
C ALA A 161 -4.56 -0.43 -4.23
#